data_AF-A0A381TQH3-F1
#
_entry.id   AF-A0A381TQH3-F1
#
_cell.length_a   1.000
_cell.length_b   1.000
_cell.length_c   1.000
_cell.angle_alpha   90.00
_cell.angle_beta   90.00
_cell.angle_gamma   90.00
#
_symmetry.space_group_name_H-M   'P 1'
#
loop_
_entity.id
_entity.type
_entity.pdbx_description
1 polymer ?
#
loop_
_entity_poly.entity_id
_entity_poly.type
_entity_poly.pdbx_seq_one_letter_code
_entity_poly.pdbx_strand_id
1 'polypeptide(L)'
;MKNSTYIYLFRLFSTITLIILLSSLLMPSVSVSEVPILQPGAPGNPTRELDAETAVNIANSSYTVADVEFMKDMIIHHHQALLMSRLAMPSTNNQAILDLAGRIDVSQEDEISFMQGWLQEREEQVPDPASKHSEHTHHTMIGMATQEQMTQLAESKSTDFDQLFLSLMIAHHD
;
A
#
# COMPACT_ATOMS: atom_id res chain seq x y z
N MET A 1 -46.26 -70.34 12.35
CA MET A 1 -45.51 -70.12 11.09
C MET A 1 -45.27 -68.64 10.73
N LYS A 2 -45.92 -67.64 11.35
CA LYS A 2 -45.73 -66.21 10.98
C LYS A 2 -44.49 -65.52 11.59
N ASN A 3 -43.91 -66.03 12.68
CA ASN A 3 -42.79 -65.34 13.36
C ASN A 3 -41.42 -65.56 12.70
N SER A 4 -41.23 -66.64 11.94
CA SER A 4 -39.95 -66.95 11.31
C SER A 4 -39.66 -66.02 10.13
N THR A 5 -40.66 -65.72 9.31
CA THR A 5 -40.55 -64.80 8.16
C THR A 5 -40.18 -63.37 8.56
N TYR A 6 -40.70 -62.86 9.68
CA TYR A 6 -40.35 -61.53 10.19
C TYR A 6 -38.88 -61.43 10.64
N ILE A 7 -38.32 -62.49 11.23
CA ILE A 7 -36.92 -62.52 11.67
C ILE A 7 -35.98 -62.55 10.46
N TYR A 8 -36.32 -63.29 9.40
CA TYR A 8 -35.54 -63.30 8.15
C TYR A 8 -35.60 -61.95 7.43
N LEU A 9 -36.79 -61.33 7.36
CA LEU A 9 -36.94 -60.00 6.75
C LEU A 9 -36.18 -58.92 7.54
N PHE A 10 -36.22 -58.97 8.87
CA PHE A 10 -35.48 -58.03 9.72
C PHE A 10 -33.96 -58.22 9.62
N ARG A 11 -33.47 -59.46 9.58
CA ARG A 11 -32.05 -59.75 9.37
C ARG A 11 -31.57 -59.33 7.99
N LEU A 12 -32.37 -59.58 6.94
CA LEU A 12 -32.06 -59.17 5.57
C LEU A 12 -31.99 -57.65 5.46
N PHE A 13 -32.95 -56.93 6.05
CA PHE A 13 -32.95 -55.47 6.08
C PHE A 13 -31.72 -54.94 6.85
N SER A 14 -31.43 -55.49 8.03
CA SER A 14 -30.25 -55.10 8.82
C SER A 14 -28.92 -55.38 8.11
N THR A 15 -28.79 -56.47 7.35
CA THR A 15 -27.58 -56.76 6.57
C THR A 15 -27.44 -55.82 5.37
N ILE A 16 -28.53 -55.45 4.71
CA ILE A 16 -28.52 -54.50 3.60
C ILE A 16 -28.13 -53.11 4.10
N THR A 17 -28.69 -52.65 5.22
CA THR A 17 -28.33 -51.36 5.82
C THR A 17 -26.85 -51.33 6.24
N LEU A 18 -26.34 -52.43 6.82
CA LEU A 18 -24.93 -52.54 7.19
C LEU A 18 -24.00 -52.53 5.97
N ILE A 19 -24.37 -53.20 4.88
CA ILE A 19 -23.60 -53.20 3.63
C ILE A 19 -23.59 -51.81 3.00
N ILE A 20 -24.72 -51.09 2.98
CA ILE A 20 -24.79 -49.72 2.46
C ILE A 20 -23.91 -48.77 3.29
N LEU A 21 -23.95 -48.86 4.63
CA LEU A 21 -23.12 -48.05 5.52
C LEU A 21 -21.62 -48.34 5.37
N LEU A 22 -21.27 -49.62 5.17
CA LEU A 22 -19.87 -50.04 4.97
C LEU A 22 -19.36 -49.65 3.57
N SER A 23 -20.24 -49.63 2.57
CA SER A 23 -19.91 -49.23 1.19
C SER A 23 -19.66 -47.72 1.09
N SER A 24 -20.37 -46.90 1.88
CA SER A 24 -20.09 -45.44 1.95
C SER A 24 -18.75 -45.10 2.60
N LEU A 25 -18.10 -46.04 3.29
CA LEU A 25 -16.80 -45.83 3.94
C LEU A 25 -15.60 -46.06 2.99
N LEU A 26 -15.82 -46.61 1.79
CA LEU A 26 -14.80 -46.92 0.78
C LEU A 26 -14.80 -45.95 -0.42
N MET A 27 -15.33 -44.74 -0.27
CA MET A 27 -15.09 -43.70 -1.27
C MET A 27 -13.59 -43.32 -1.21
N PRO A 28 -12.79 -43.59 -2.25
CA PRO A 28 -11.44 -43.04 -2.31
C PRO A 28 -11.56 -41.52 -2.32
N SER A 29 -10.97 -40.85 -1.33
CA SER A 29 -10.78 -39.40 -1.39
C SER A 29 -9.96 -39.10 -2.63
N VAL A 30 -10.60 -38.52 -3.64
CA VAL A 30 -9.91 -37.96 -4.80
C VAL A 30 -9.08 -36.81 -4.24
N SER A 31 -7.77 -37.02 -4.09
CA SER A 31 -6.83 -35.94 -3.83
C SER A 31 -6.90 -35.01 -5.03
N VAL A 32 -7.63 -33.90 -4.89
CA VAL A 32 -7.55 -32.79 -5.83
C VAL A 32 -6.11 -32.32 -5.78
N SER A 33 -5.37 -32.48 -6.89
CA SER A 33 -4.04 -31.90 -7.03
C SER A 33 -4.19 -30.40 -6.83
N GLU A 34 -3.67 -29.88 -5.73
CA GLU A 34 -3.72 -28.45 -5.44
C GLU A 34 -2.93 -27.73 -6.55
N VAL A 35 -3.60 -26.85 -7.28
CA VAL A 35 -2.95 -26.09 -8.36
C VAL A 35 -1.95 -25.14 -7.69
N PRO A 36 -0.66 -25.16 -8.07
CA PRO A 36 0.35 -24.34 -7.39
C PRO A 36 0.05 -22.85 -7.59
N ILE A 37 0.04 -22.08 -6.50
CA ILE A 37 -0.11 -20.64 -6.54
C ILE A 37 1.28 -20.02 -6.70
N LEU A 38 1.48 -19.26 -7.77
CA LEU A 38 2.77 -18.68 -8.10
C LEU A 38 2.73 -17.16 -7.88
N GLN A 39 3.69 -16.64 -7.13
CA GLN A 39 3.94 -15.20 -7.05
C GLN A 39 5.17 -14.84 -7.88
N PRO A 40 5.01 -14.02 -8.94
CA PRO A 40 6.14 -13.46 -9.67
C PRO A 40 7.08 -12.68 -8.74
N GLY A 41 8.39 -12.83 -8.94
CA GLY A 41 9.39 -12.00 -8.27
C GLY A 41 9.41 -10.58 -8.82
N ALA A 42 10.10 -9.67 -8.13
CA ALA A 42 10.48 -8.36 -8.69
C ALA A 42 11.33 -8.53 -9.97
N PRO A 43 11.48 -7.50 -10.83
CA PRO A 43 12.29 -7.61 -12.04
C PRO A 43 13.69 -8.19 -11.76
N GLY A 44 14.05 -9.29 -12.43
CA GLY A 44 15.31 -10.00 -12.24
C GLY A 44 15.33 -11.05 -11.11
N ASN A 45 14.27 -11.18 -10.31
CA ASN A 45 14.15 -12.19 -9.26
C ASN A 45 13.29 -13.40 -9.72
N PRO A 46 13.56 -14.62 -9.22
CA PRO A 46 12.80 -15.82 -9.58
C PRO A 46 11.37 -15.79 -9.01
N THR A 47 10.48 -16.53 -9.66
CA THR A 47 9.10 -16.78 -9.16
C THR A 47 9.15 -17.69 -7.93
N ARG A 48 8.28 -17.44 -6.95
CA ARG A 48 8.12 -18.28 -5.75
C ARG A 48 6.75 -18.97 -5.74
N GLU A 49 6.71 -20.21 -5.26
CA GLU A 49 5.46 -20.89 -4.96
C GLU A 49 4.94 -20.43 -3.59
N LEU A 50 3.63 -20.24 -3.47
CA LEU A 50 2.94 -19.91 -2.24
C LEU A 50 1.99 -21.04 -1.86
N ASP A 51 1.89 -21.34 -0.58
CA ASP A 51 0.79 -22.14 -0.06
C ASP A 51 -0.52 -21.34 -0.08
N ALA A 52 -1.65 -22.05 -0.06
CA ALA A 52 -2.97 -21.44 -0.16
C ALA A 52 -3.28 -20.47 0.99
N GLU A 53 -2.82 -20.76 2.20
CA GLU A 53 -3.05 -19.90 3.37
C GLU A 53 -2.29 -18.58 3.23
N THR A 54 -1.01 -18.64 2.87
CA THR A 54 -0.19 -17.44 2.59
C THR A 54 -0.76 -16.63 1.44
N ALA A 55 -1.22 -17.27 0.35
CA ALA A 55 -1.82 -16.57 -0.77
C ALA A 55 -3.12 -15.86 -0.40
N VAL A 56 -3.97 -16.51 0.41
CA VAL A 56 -5.21 -15.90 0.94
C VAL A 56 -4.89 -14.74 1.88
N ASN A 57 -3.88 -14.87 2.75
CA ASN A 57 -3.46 -13.79 3.64
C ASN A 57 -2.91 -12.59 2.88
N ILE A 58 -2.14 -12.81 1.81
CA ILE A 58 -1.67 -11.72 0.94
C ILE A 58 -2.84 -11.07 0.20
N ALA A 59 -3.76 -11.85 -0.36
CA ALA A 59 -4.94 -11.34 -1.05
C ALA A 59 -5.90 -10.58 -0.12
N ASN A 60 -5.94 -10.96 1.16
CA ASN A 60 -6.75 -10.32 2.18
C ASN A 60 -6.06 -9.10 2.83
N SER A 61 -4.75 -8.92 2.65
CA SER A 61 -4.06 -7.72 3.13
C SER A 61 -4.51 -6.51 2.32
N SER A 62 -5.04 -5.49 2.99
CA SER A 62 -5.51 -4.27 2.32
C SER A 62 -4.37 -3.33 1.90
N TYR A 63 -3.14 -3.59 2.35
CA TYR A 63 -1.91 -2.84 2.04
C TYR A 63 -0.65 -3.67 2.37
N THR A 64 0.52 -3.16 2.01
CA THR A 64 1.84 -3.75 2.28
C THR A 64 2.71 -2.80 3.11
N VAL A 65 3.79 -3.32 3.71
CA VAL A 65 4.78 -2.47 4.40
C VAL A 65 5.36 -1.40 3.46
N ALA A 66 5.52 -1.71 2.18
CA ALA A 66 6.01 -0.74 1.20
C ALA A 66 5.02 0.42 0.99
N ASP A 67 3.72 0.17 1.06
CA ASP A 67 2.71 1.24 0.98
C ASP A 67 2.80 2.17 2.21
N VAL A 68 3.02 1.61 3.40
CA VAL A 68 3.21 2.42 4.62
C VAL A 68 4.41 3.34 4.50
N GLU A 69 5.56 2.80 4.08
CA GLU A 69 6.77 3.58 3.94
C GLU A 69 6.64 4.63 2.83
N PHE A 70 6.02 4.28 1.70
CA PHE A 70 5.69 5.23 0.64
C PHE A 70 4.85 6.40 1.16
N MET A 71 3.80 6.12 1.94
CA MET A 71 2.91 7.17 2.48
C MET A 71 3.66 8.06 3.47
N LYS A 72 4.49 7.49 4.33
CA LYS A 72 5.33 8.26 5.27
C LYS A 72 6.31 9.17 4.52
N ASP A 73 7.02 8.62 3.55
CA ASP A 73 7.99 9.33 2.73
C ASP A 73 7.32 10.46 1.93
N MET A 74 6.19 10.18 1.30
CA MET A 74 5.45 11.17 0.52
C MET A 74 4.87 12.29 1.38
N ILE A 75 4.49 12.05 2.65
CA ILE A 75 4.12 13.13 3.56
C ILE A 75 5.29 14.12 3.74
N ILE A 76 6.50 13.62 3.97
CA ILE A 76 7.70 14.46 4.13
C ILE A 76 8.03 15.20 2.82
N HIS A 77 7.95 14.50 1.69
CA HIS A 77 8.21 15.05 0.36
C HIS A 77 7.22 16.19 0.02
N HIS A 78 5.92 15.93 0.14
CA HIS A 78 4.87 16.93 -0.12
C HIS A 78 5.01 18.14 0.80
N HIS A 79 5.43 17.93 2.06
CA HIS A 79 5.64 19.04 2.99
C HIS A 79 6.72 20.01 2.51
N GLN A 80 7.81 19.53 1.89
CA GLN A 80 8.83 20.42 1.34
C GLN A 80 8.29 21.25 0.16
N ALA A 81 7.42 20.67 -0.69
CA ALA A 81 6.74 21.41 -1.75
C ALA A 81 5.85 22.53 -1.20
N LEU A 82 5.17 22.33 -0.05
CA LEU A 82 4.44 23.40 0.65
C LEU A 82 5.38 24.52 1.08
N LEU A 83 6.51 24.18 1.72
CA LEU A 83 7.49 25.16 2.19
C LEU A 83 8.03 25.99 1.02
N MET A 84 8.38 25.37 -0.11
CA MET A 84 8.82 26.09 -1.31
C MET A 84 7.72 26.99 -1.88
N SER A 85 6.49 26.49 -1.98
CA SER A 85 5.36 27.23 -2.57
C SER A 85 4.99 28.46 -1.74
N ARG A 86 5.02 28.35 -0.41
CA ARG A 86 4.71 29.46 0.50
C ARG A 86 5.74 30.60 0.46
N LEU A 87 6.93 30.37 -0.08
CA LEU A 87 7.93 31.42 -0.32
C LEU A 87 7.60 32.32 -1.51
N ALA A 88 6.65 31.96 -2.39
CA ALA A 88 6.38 32.71 -3.61
C ALA A 88 5.79 34.10 -3.35
N MET A 89 4.76 34.20 -2.50
CA MET A 89 4.07 35.46 -2.22
C MET A 89 5.00 36.59 -1.73
N PRO A 90 5.95 36.37 -0.81
CA PRO A 90 6.91 37.40 -0.40
C PRO A 90 8.14 37.54 -1.33
N SER A 91 8.25 36.76 -2.40
CA SER A 91 9.47 36.70 -3.21
C SER A 91 9.29 37.11 -4.67
N THR A 92 8.08 37.05 -5.22
CA THR A 92 7.81 37.45 -6.60
C THR A 92 6.44 38.13 -6.75
N ASN A 93 6.28 38.92 -7.80
CA ASN A 93 5.00 39.48 -8.25
C ASN A 93 4.52 38.87 -9.57
N ASN A 94 5.17 37.80 -10.04
CA ASN A 94 4.80 37.10 -11.26
C ASN A 94 3.53 36.27 -11.02
N GLN A 95 2.41 36.71 -11.58
CA GLN A 95 1.10 36.10 -11.34
C GLN A 95 1.06 34.61 -11.72
N ALA A 96 1.76 34.19 -12.78
CA ALA A 96 1.76 32.78 -13.19
C ALA A 96 2.45 31.88 -12.16
N ILE A 97 3.51 32.37 -11.52
CA ILE A 97 4.21 31.65 -10.44
C ILE A 97 3.37 31.64 -9.17
N LEU A 98 2.72 32.76 -8.83
CA LEU A 98 1.82 32.83 -7.68
C LEU A 98 0.63 31.87 -7.82
N ASP A 99 0.03 31.81 -9.01
CA ASP A 99 -1.09 30.89 -9.29
C ASP A 99 -0.63 29.43 -9.25
N LEU A 100 0.55 29.13 -9.78
CA LEU A 100 1.14 27.78 -9.72
C LEU A 100 1.42 27.37 -8.27
N ALA A 101 2.12 28.21 -7.51
CA ALA A 101 2.46 27.94 -6.11
C ALA A 101 1.21 27.77 -5.26
N GLY A 102 0.17 28.59 -5.46
CA GLY A 102 -1.11 28.44 -4.76
C GLY A 102 -1.83 27.13 -5.06
N ARG A 103 -1.78 26.64 -6.31
CA ARG A 103 -2.36 25.35 -6.67
C ARG A 103 -1.60 24.18 -6.05
N ILE A 104 -0.26 24.25 -6.05
CA ILE A 104 0.59 23.24 -5.42
C ILE A 104 0.35 23.22 -3.91
N ASP A 105 0.30 24.39 -3.26
CA ASP A 105 0.06 24.49 -1.81
C ASP A 105 -1.23 23.77 -1.40
N VAL A 106 -2.34 24.03 -2.11
CA VAL A 106 -3.63 23.38 -1.81
C VAL A 106 -3.60 21.89 -2.13
N SER A 107 -3.11 21.47 -3.31
CA SER A 107 -3.16 20.05 -3.70
C SER A 107 -2.28 19.19 -2.79
N GLN A 108 -1.08 19.66 -2.48
CA GLN A 108 -0.12 18.93 -1.64
C GLN A 108 -0.61 18.84 -0.18
N GLU A 109 -1.31 19.86 0.33
CA GLU A 109 -1.91 19.83 1.67
C GLU A 109 -3.07 18.82 1.77
N ASP A 110 -3.90 18.75 0.72
CA ASP A 110 -4.97 17.75 0.61
C ASP A 110 -4.39 16.31 0.54
N GLU A 111 -3.33 16.11 -0.25
CA GLU A 111 -2.66 14.81 -0.39
C GLU A 111 -1.96 14.39 0.92
N ILE A 112 -1.31 15.31 1.64
CA ILE A 112 -0.78 15.02 2.99
C ILE A 112 -1.91 14.58 3.92
N SER A 113 -3.03 15.30 3.93
CA SER A 113 -4.18 14.96 4.78
C SER A 113 -4.74 13.58 4.46
N PHE A 114 -4.84 13.24 3.18
CA PHE A 114 -5.22 11.90 2.73
C PHE A 114 -4.25 10.84 3.24
N MET A 115 -2.94 11.03 3.06
CA MET A 115 -1.94 10.05 3.47
C MET A 115 -1.89 9.85 4.99
N GLN A 116 -2.01 10.93 5.75
CA GLN A 116 -2.11 10.87 7.21
C GLN A 116 -3.35 10.11 7.65
N GLY A 117 -4.52 10.39 7.06
CA GLY A 117 -5.75 9.66 7.34
C GLY A 117 -5.63 8.17 7.01
N TRP A 118 -5.05 7.84 5.85
CA TRP A 118 -4.84 6.46 5.42
C TRP A 118 -3.99 5.66 6.41
N LEU A 119 -2.92 6.26 6.95
CA LEU A 119 -2.06 5.67 7.98
C LEU A 119 -2.81 5.50 9.32
N GLN A 120 -3.55 6.53 9.76
CA GLN A 120 -4.31 6.49 11.01
C GLN A 120 -5.38 5.39 11.02
N GLU A 121 -6.13 5.24 9.93
CA GLU A 121 -7.16 4.20 9.78
C GLU A 121 -6.59 2.78 9.91
N ARG A 122 -5.29 2.61 9.67
CA ARG A 122 -4.56 1.34 9.72
C ARG A 122 -3.72 1.19 10.99
N GLU A 123 -3.87 2.11 11.94
CA GLU A 123 -3.08 2.15 13.19
C GLU A 123 -1.56 2.26 12.95
N GLU A 124 -1.15 2.79 11.80
CA GLU A 124 0.25 3.02 11.45
C GLU A 124 0.77 4.32 12.05
N GLN A 125 2.09 4.42 12.22
CA GLN A 125 2.72 5.65 12.69
C GLN A 125 2.64 6.75 11.62
N VAL A 126 2.05 7.89 11.98
CA VAL A 126 2.06 9.10 11.16
C VAL A 126 3.32 9.93 11.48
N PRO A 127 4.14 10.30 10.48
CA PRO A 127 5.30 11.13 10.72
C PRO A 127 4.88 12.58 10.95
N ASP A 128 5.62 13.28 11.81
CA ASP A 128 5.54 14.73 11.92
C ASP A 128 6.54 15.36 10.92
N PRO A 129 6.07 15.96 9.82
CA PRO A 129 6.96 16.53 8.82
C PRO A 129 7.74 17.77 9.32
N ALA A 130 7.33 18.39 10.43
CA ALA A 130 8.04 19.52 11.02
C ALA A 130 9.09 19.10 12.07
N SER A 131 9.21 17.80 12.38
CA SER A 131 10.17 17.31 13.37
C SER A 131 11.61 17.36 12.84
N LYS A 132 12.55 17.82 13.68
CA LYS A 132 13.98 17.85 13.35
C LYS A 132 14.61 16.48 13.10
N HIS A 133 13.95 15.40 13.54
CA HIS A 133 14.41 14.04 13.25
C HIS A 133 14.18 13.62 11.79
N SER A 134 13.37 14.36 11.04
CA SER A 134 13.14 14.15 9.60
C SER A 134 14.35 14.59 8.74
N GLU A 135 15.30 15.35 9.31
CA GLU A 135 16.53 15.81 8.64
C GLU A 135 17.41 14.65 8.11
N HIS A 136 17.39 13.48 8.75
CA HIS A 136 18.13 12.32 8.25
C HIS A 136 17.46 11.62 7.06
N THR A 137 16.16 11.85 6.83
CA THR A 137 15.40 11.30 5.70
C THR A 137 15.44 12.22 4.47
N HIS A 138 15.73 13.52 4.68
CA HIS A 138 15.77 14.54 3.61
C HIS A 138 16.80 14.25 2.49
N HIS A 139 17.84 13.45 2.76
CA HIS A 139 18.87 13.14 1.77
C HIS A 139 18.59 11.86 0.96
N THR A 140 17.50 11.14 1.25
CA THR A 140 17.29 9.78 0.72
C THR A 140 16.19 9.71 -0.34
N MET A 141 15.30 10.70 -0.41
CA MET A 141 14.25 10.76 -1.43
C MET A 141 14.73 11.55 -2.66
N ILE A 142 14.54 10.95 -3.83
CA ILE A 142 14.83 11.57 -5.14
C ILE A 142 14.01 12.87 -5.24
N GLY A 143 14.64 13.94 -5.76
CA GLY A 143 13.95 15.20 -6.05
C GLY A 143 13.89 16.23 -4.92
N MET A 144 14.20 15.85 -3.68
CA MET A 144 14.21 16.80 -2.54
C MET A 144 15.25 17.91 -2.73
N ALA A 145 14.85 19.15 -2.45
CA ALA A 145 15.77 20.27 -2.33
C ALA A 145 16.63 20.14 -1.07
N THR A 146 17.94 20.40 -1.18
CA THR A 146 18.83 20.43 -0.03
C THR A 146 18.56 21.64 0.86
N GLN A 147 19.08 21.62 2.09
CA GLN A 147 18.94 22.76 3.00
C GLN A 147 19.56 24.05 2.43
N GLU A 148 20.69 23.93 1.72
CA GLU A 148 21.34 25.04 1.02
C GLU A 148 20.44 25.58 -0.09
N GLN A 149 19.80 24.71 -0.88
CA GLN A 149 18.87 25.11 -1.94
C GLN A 149 17.62 25.79 -1.36
N MET A 150 17.07 25.29 -0.25
CA MET A 150 15.95 25.91 0.45
C MET A 150 16.31 27.30 0.99
N THR A 151 17.53 27.45 1.53
CA THR A 151 18.04 28.74 2.00
C THR A 151 18.21 29.71 0.84
N GLN A 152 18.82 29.25 -0.26
CA GLN A 152 18.99 30.06 -1.47
C GLN A 152 17.64 30.49 -2.07
N LEU A 153 16.65 29.60 -2.09
CA LEU A 153 15.30 29.91 -2.55
C LEU A 153 14.65 30.99 -1.67
N ALA A 154 14.75 30.88 -0.34
CA ALA A 154 14.18 31.86 0.58
C ALA A 154 14.82 33.26 0.46
N GLU A 155 16.10 33.32 0.13
CA GLU A 155 16.85 34.57 -0.06
C GLU A 155 16.66 35.18 -1.46
N SER A 156 16.31 34.37 -2.46
CA SER A 156 16.08 34.82 -3.84
C SER A 156 14.82 35.68 -4.00
N LYS A 157 14.81 36.56 -5.01
CA LYS A 157 13.70 37.48 -5.29
C LYS A 157 13.46 37.65 -6.79
N SER A 158 12.24 38.05 -7.14
CA SER A 158 11.82 38.37 -8.51
C SER A 158 12.15 37.23 -9.47
N THR A 159 12.73 37.53 -10.64
CA THR A 159 13.08 36.53 -11.66
C THR A 159 14.02 35.43 -11.16
N ASP A 160 14.94 35.74 -10.23
CA ASP A 160 15.87 34.74 -9.68
C ASP A 160 15.11 33.73 -8.82
N PHE A 161 14.11 34.20 -8.07
CA PHE A 161 13.19 33.31 -7.35
C PHE A 161 12.39 32.45 -8.33
N ASP A 162 11.79 33.05 -9.36
CA ASP A 162 10.96 32.32 -10.31
C ASP A 162 11.72 31.16 -10.97
N GLN A 163 12.97 31.40 -11.41
CA GLN A 163 13.81 30.37 -12.04
C GLN A 163 14.22 29.26 -11.08
N LEU A 164 14.62 29.62 -9.86
CA LEU A 164 15.04 28.65 -8.86
C LEU A 164 13.85 27.82 -8.36
N PHE A 165 12.71 28.45 -8.10
CA PHE A 165 11.46 27.79 -7.73
C PHE A 165 11.07 26.74 -8.78
N LEU A 166 11.02 27.11 -10.06
CA LEU A 166 10.67 26.17 -11.12
C LEU A 166 11.68 25.04 -11.25
N SER A 167 12.98 25.34 -11.16
CA SER A 167 14.02 24.31 -11.27
C SER A 167 13.93 23.27 -10.16
N LEU A 168 13.73 23.72 -8.92
CA LEU A 168 13.57 22.83 -7.77
C LEU A 168 12.24 22.07 -7.84
N MET A 169 11.15 22.74 -8.19
CA MET A 169 9.83 22.10 -8.26
C MET A 169 9.75 21.05 -9.37
N ILE A 170 10.43 21.26 -10.51
CA ILE A 170 10.56 20.25 -11.58
C ILE A 170 11.33 19.04 -11.06
N ALA A 171 12.53 19.25 -10.49
CA ALA A 171 13.34 18.15 -9.96
C ALA A 171 12.61 17.36 -8.86
N HIS A 172 11.77 18.04 -8.08
CA HIS A 172 10.94 17.46 -7.02
C HIS A 172 9.74 16.66 -7.56
N HIS A 173 9.32 16.84 -8.82
CA HIS A 173 8.14 16.15 -9.37
C HIS A 173 8.48 15.09 -10.44
N ASP A 174 9.74 14.99 -10.86
CA ASP A 174 10.24 13.99 -11.82
C ASP A 174 10.60 12.66 -11.14
#